data_AF-A0A2S5MFA0-F1
#
_entry.id   AF-A0A2S5MFA0-F1
#
_cell.length_a   1.000
_cell.length_b   1.000
_cell.length_c   1.000
_cell.angle_alpha   90.00
_cell.angle_beta   90.00
_cell.angle_gamma   90.00
#
_symmetry.space_group_name_H-M   'P 1'
#
loop_
_entity.id
_entity.type
_entity.pdbx_description
1 polymer ?
#
loop_
_entity_poly.entity_id
_entity_poly.type
_entity_poly.pdbx_seq_one_letter_code
_entity_poly.pdbx_strand_id
1 'polypeptide(L)'
;MSKPVKPNTLPPKERNELSGLGVVLSRAMFYRDGFRNMIKITTIQSASILVCLCVIATLSYFLIKKEKIYFGMSPNGVLTRLVPLSEPSVPDSKMLQIAGDAATCVFTYDYVNYRKQLSACEPNFTVNGWMRFVTELDSSKMLKLVKTEELVLSATRLDAPVIEDRGLIDGVMAWKVAVPVRVTYSGRQNKTTEDYLVNMTVARVDQTSNSDGVAISSFIATIYKEVK
;
A
#
# COMPACT_ATOMS: atom_id res chain seq x y z
N MET A 1 -4.93 -17.00 -84.24
CA MET A 1 -5.76 -17.28 -85.43
C MET A 1 -7.13 -17.76 -84.96
N SER A 2 -8.07 -16.84 -84.76
CA SER A 2 -9.52 -17.09 -84.65
C SER A 2 -10.19 -15.72 -84.72
N LYS A 3 -10.91 -15.45 -85.81
CA LYS A 3 -11.47 -14.13 -86.12
C LYS A 3 -12.71 -13.87 -85.24
N PRO A 4 -13.00 -12.62 -84.81
CA PRO A 4 -14.26 -12.31 -84.16
C PRO A 4 -15.39 -12.44 -85.18
N VAL A 5 -16.34 -13.34 -84.92
CA VAL A 5 -17.56 -13.51 -85.71
C VAL A 5 -18.42 -12.26 -85.50
N LYS A 6 -18.60 -11.46 -86.55
CA LYS A 6 -19.45 -10.25 -86.53
C LYS A 6 -20.92 -10.64 -86.32
N PRO A 7 -21.74 -9.81 -85.62
CA PRO A 7 -23.07 -10.22 -85.12
C PRO A 7 -24.18 -10.35 -86.18
N ASN A 8 -23.86 -10.36 -87.48
CA ASN A 8 -24.82 -10.10 -88.55
C ASN A 8 -25.13 -11.29 -89.47
N THR A 9 -24.87 -12.53 -89.05
CA THR A 9 -25.13 -13.74 -89.87
C THR A 9 -26.09 -14.74 -89.24
N LEU A 10 -26.89 -14.36 -88.22
CA LEU A 10 -27.90 -15.24 -87.61
C LEU A 10 -29.34 -14.73 -87.85
N PRO A 11 -30.31 -15.64 -88.07
CA PRO A 11 -31.71 -15.30 -88.36
C PRO A 11 -32.35 -14.51 -87.20
N PRO A 12 -33.32 -13.60 -87.47
CA PRO A 12 -33.84 -12.64 -86.49
C PRO A 12 -34.41 -13.28 -85.21
N LYS A 13 -34.96 -14.50 -85.33
CA LYS A 13 -35.59 -15.23 -84.23
C LYS A 13 -34.57 -15.71 -83.19
N GLU A 14 -33.43 -16.26 -83.62
CA GLU A 14 -32.36 -16.73 -82.72
C GLU A 14 -31.65 -15.56 -82.00
N ARG A 15 -31.54 -14.39 -82.66
CA ARG A 15 -30.97 -13.17 -82.07
C ARG A 15 -31.79 -12.65 -80.89
N ASN A 16 -33.12 -12.68 -81.00
CA ASN A 16 -34.04 -12.24 -79.94
C ASN A 16 -34.09 -13.22 -78.77
N GLU A 17 -34.01 -14.53 -79.04
CA GLU A 17 -33.89 -15.59 -78.02
C GLU A 17 -32.57 -15.49 -77.23
N LEU A 18 -31.44 -15.31 -77.92
CA LEU A 18 -30.12 -15.07 -77.29
C LEU A 18 -30.10 -13.77 -76.46
N SER A 19 -30.78 -12.72 -76.92
CA SER A 19 -30.94 -11.46 -76.18
C SER A 19 -31.82 -11.64 -74.94
N GLY A 20 -32.94 -12.37 -75.05
CA GLY A 20 -33.82 -12.67 -73.93
C GLY A 20 -33.16 -13.57 -72.87
N LEU A 21 -32.40 -14.57 -73.32
CA LEU A 21 -31.64 -15.48 -72.46
C LEU A 21 -30.51 -14.74 -71.73
N GLY A 22 -29.84 -13.79 -72.39
CA GLY A 22 -28.86 -12.90 -71.76
C GLY A 22 -29.45 -12.02 -70.65
N VAL A 23 -30.68 -11.52 -70.82
CA VAL A 23 -31.39 -10.75 -69.79
C VAL A 23 -31.77 -11.62 -68.59
N VAL A 24 -32.18 -12.87 -68.80
CA VAL A 24 -32.50 -13.79 -67.70
C VAL A 24 -31.23 -14.23 -66.96
N LEU A 25 -30.15 -14.55 -67.67
CA LEU A 25 -28.87 -14.94 -67.09
C LEU A 25 -28.21 -13.79 -66.32
N SER A 26 -28.23 -12.57 -66.85
CA SER A 26 -27.71 -11.39 -66.16
C SER A 26 -28.48 -11.08 -64.88
N ARG A 27 -29.83 -11.23 -64.88
CA ARG A 27 -30.64 -11.14 -63.66
C ARG A 27 -30.25 -12.23 -62.65
N ALA A 28 -30.15 -13.48 -63.08
CA ALA A 28 -29.76 -14.59 -62.19
C ALA A 28 -28.35 -14.40 -61.59
N MET A 29 -27.39 -13.92 -62.38
CA MET A 29 -26.04 -13.58 -61.91
C MET A 29 -26.06 -12.40 -60.94
N PHE A 30 -26.86 -11.36 -61.22
CA PHE A 30 -27.03 -10.21 -60.32
C PHE A 30 -27.57 -10.63 -58.95
N TYR A 31 -28.58 -11.50 -58.89
CA TYR A 31 -29.09 -12.03 -57.62
C TYR A 31 -28.06 -12.89 -56.88
N ARG A 32 -27.33 -13.74 -57.60
CA ARG A 32 -26.28 -14.60 -57.01
C ARG A 32 -25.13 -13.79 -56.43
N ASP A 33 -24.68 -12.76 -57.15
CA ASP A 33 -23.55 -11.93 -56.74
C ASP A 33 -23.97 -10.93 -55.65
N GLY A 34 -25.19 -10.40 -55.73
CA GLY A 34 -25.81 -9.61 -54.66
C GLY A 34 -25.93 -10.40 -53.36
N PHE A 35 -26.42 -11.64 -53.41
CA PHE A 35 -26.55 -12.51 -52.24
C PHE A 35 -25.19 -12.83 -51.59
N ARG A 36 -24.16 -13.09 -52.41
CA ARG A 36 -22.77 -13.29 -51.92
C ARG A 36 -22.22 -12.04 -51.24
N ASN A 37 -22.49 -10.86 -51.78
CA ASN A 37 -22.05 -9.61 -51.16
C ASN A 37 -22.83 -9.28 -49.88
N MET A 38 -24.13 -9.57 -49.84
CA MET A 38 -24.94 -9.43 -48.63
C MET A 38 -24.45 -10.33 -47.50
N ILE A 39 -24.15 -11.61 -47.79
CA ILE A 39 -23.59 -12.53 -46.79
C ILE A 39 -22.26 -12.00 -46.24
N LYS A 40 -21.35 -11.51 -47.09
CA LYS A 40 -20.09 -10.92 -46.64
C LYS A 40 -20.31 -9.76 -45.69
N ILE A 41 -21.20 -8.82 -46.04
CA ILE A 41 -21.49 -7.65 -45.19
C ILE A 41 -22.07 -8.08 -43.84
N THR A 42 -23.01 -9.02 -43.81
CA THR A 42 -23.58 -9.53 -42.56
C THR A 42 -22.54 -10.23 -41.69
N THR A 43 -21.64 -11.02 -42.28
CA THR A 43 -20.57 -11.68 -41.51
C THR A 43 -19.59 -10.67 -40.91
N ILE A 44 -19.20 -9.63 -41.67
CA ILE A 44 -18.31 -8.57 -41.18
C ILE A 44 -18.97 -7.77 -40.04
N GLN A 45 -20.25 -7.43 -40.19
CA GLN A 45 -20.99 -6.72 -39.15
C GLN A 45 -21.12 -7.57 -37.88
N SER A 46 -21.44 -8.86 -38.00
CA SER A 46 -21.53 -9.75 -36.83
C SER A 46 -20.18 -9.86 -36.08
N ALA A 47 -19.06 -9.91 -36.81
CA ALA A 47 -17.73 -9.92 -36.22
C ALA A 47 -17.42 -8.59 -35.51
N SER A 48 -17.78 -7.44 -36.11
CA SER A 48 -17.57 -6.13 -35.47
C SER A 48 -18.34 -5.97 -34.16
N ILE A 49 -19.56 -6.51 -34.07
CA ILE A 49 -20.37 -6.46 -32.85
C ILE A 49 -19.72 -7.30 -31.74
N LEU A 50 -19.23 -8.50 -32.08
CA LEU A 50 -18.53 -9.36 -31.13
C LEU A 50 -17.27 -8.70 -30.57
N VAL A 51 -16.49 -8.02 -31.42
CA VAL A 51 -15.29 -7.27 -30.99
C VAL A 51 -15.69 -6.13 -30.04
N CYS A 52 -16.72 -5.35 -30.38
CA CYS A 52 -17.22 -4.29 -29.50
C CYS A 52 -17.67 -4.81 -28.14
N LEU A 53 -18.37 -5.95 -28.09
CA LEU A 53 -18.80 -6.57 -26.83
C LEU A 53 -17.60 -7.02 -25.98
N CYS A 54 -16.55 -7.57 -26.60
CA CYS A 54 -15.33 -7.94 -25.89
C CYS A 54 -14.63 -6.71 -25.29
N VAL A 55 -14.54 -5.61 -26.05
CA VAL A 55 -13.96 -4.35 -25.56
C VAL A 55 -14.76 -3.80 -24.38
N ILE A 56 -16.09 -3.77 -24.47
CA ILE A 56 -16.96 -3.30 -23.37
C ILE A 56 -16.79 -4.20 -22.13
N ALA A 57 -16.75 -5.52 -22.31
CA ALA A 57 -16.55 -6.47 -21.21
C ALA A 57 -15.20 -6.26 -20.51
N THR A 58 -14.10 -6.12 -21.27
CA THR A 58 -12.78 -5.86 -20.69
C THR A 58 -12.73 -4.53 -19.94
N LEU A 59 -13.26 -3.44 -20.50
CA LEU A 59 -13.33 -2.14 -19.82
C LEU A 59 -14.18 -2.22 -18.54
N SER A 60 -15.33 -2.89 -18.58
CA SER A 60 -16.18 -3.08 -17.40
C SER A 60 -15.47 -3.87 -16.29
N TYR A 61 -14.71 -4.91 -16.66
CA TYR A 61 -13.89 -5.68 -15.74
C TYR A 61 -12.82 -4.80 -15.06
N PHE A 62 -12.12 -3.97 -15.84
CA PHE A 62 -11.13 -3.04 -15.30
C PHE A 62 -11.74 -1.96 -14.40
N LEU A 63 -12.95 -1.49 -14.69
CA LEU A 63 -13.65 -0.49 -13.88
C LEU A 63 -14.17 -1.06 -12.56
N ILE A 64 -14.74 -2.28 -12.57
CA ILE A 64 -15.31 -2.92 -11.36
C ILE A 64 -14.22 -3.38 -10.40
N LYS A 65 -13.05 -3.81 -10.91
CA LYS A 65 -11.92 -4.26 -10.08
C LYS A 65 -11.14 -3.10 -9.44
N LYS A 66 -11.50 -1.85 -9.70
CA LYS A 66 -10.85 -0.70 -9.07
C LYS A 66 -11.17 -0.71 -7.57
N GLU A 67 -10.15 -0.98 -6.77
CA GLU A 67 -10.24 -1.10 -5.31
C GLU A 67 -10.99 0.10 -4.71
N LYS A 68 -12.02 -0.18 -3.90
CA LYS A 68 -12.83 0.85 -3.25
C LYS A 68 -12.00 1.50 -2.14
N ILE A 69 -11.58 2.74 -2.37
CA ILE A 69 -10.85 3.53 -1.38
C ILE A 69 -11.88 4.18 -0.44
N TYR A 70 -11.92 3.75 0.82
CA TYR A 70 -12.76 4.35 1.84
C TYR A 70 -12.03 5.52 2.48
N PHE A 71 -12.68 6.66 2.62
CA PHE A 71 -12.15 7.83 3.32
C PHE A 71 -12.95 8.06 4.59
N GLY A 72 -12.24 8.26 5.70
CA GLY A 72 -12.77 8.72 6.97
C GLY A 72 -12.45 10.19 7.16
N MET A 73 -13.23 10.88 7.99
CA MET A 73 -12.94 12.25 8.39
C MET A 73 -12.31 12.19 9.79
N SER A 74 -11.04 12.60 9.91
CA SER A 74 -10.40 12.77 11.22
C SER A 74 -11.09 13.90 11.99
N PRO A 75 -11.04 13.94 13.35
CA PRO A 75 -11.68 14.99 14.17
C PRO A 75 -11.28 16.42 13.79
N ASN A 76 -10.13 16.58 13.14
CA ASN A 76 -9.61 17.86 12.64
C ASN A 76 -10.10 18.24 11.22
N GLY A 77 -11.08 17.51 10.67
CA GLY A 77 -11.68 17.80 9.35
C GLY A 77 -10.86 17.35 8.13
N VAL A 78 -9.77 16.61 8.34
CA VAL A 78 -8.92 16.08 7.26
C VAL A 78 -9.48 14.74 6.77
N LEU A 79 -9.67 14.61 5.45
CA LEU A 79 -10.03 13.35 4.80
C LEU A 79 -8.81 12.41 4.76
N THR A 80 -8.87 11.30 5.48
CA THR A 80 -7.82 10.28 5.55
C THR A 80 -8.34 8.94 5.06
N ARG A 81 -7.49 8.15 4.38
CA ARG A 81 -7.88 6.84 3.82
C ARG A 81 -8.06 5.83 4.97
N LEU A 82 -9.24 5.22 5.08
CA LEU A 82 -9.49 4.08 5.97
C LEU A 82 -8.81 2.85 5.37
N VAL A 83 -7.70 2.44 5.96
CA VAL A 83 -7.00 1.19 5.60
C VAL A 83 -7.22 0.18 6.74
N PRO A 84 -7.69 -1.04 6.45
CA PRO A 84 -7.96 -2.05 7.48
C PRO A 84 -6.71 -2.32 8.32
N LEU A 85 -6.91 -2.62 9.62
CA LEU A 85 -5.84 -2.80 10.61
C LEU A 85 -4.84 -3.94 10.27
N SER A 86 -5.16 -4.78 9.29
CA SER A 86 -4.38 -5.92 8.81
C SER A 86 -3.34 -5.59 7.72
N GLU A 87 -3.40 -4.43 7.05
CA GLU A 87 -2.44 -4.06 6.00
C GLU A 87 -1.58 -2.86 6.43
N PRO A 88 -0.25 -2.84 6.24
CA PRO A 88 0.62 -1.76 6.72
C PRO A 88 0.26 -0.43 6.03
N SER A 89 -0.62 0.35 6.66
CA SER A 89 -1.02 1.69 6.21
C SER A 89 0.03 2.76 6.51
N VAL A 90 0.86 2.50 7.53
CA VAL A 90 1.94 3.39 7.95
C VAL A 90 3.22 2.97 7.24
N PRO A 91 3.92 3.89 6.56
CA PRO A 91 5.20 3.56 5.94
C PRO A 91 6.22 3.19 7.02
N ASP A 92 7.04 2.17 6.73
CA ASP A 92 8.06 1.65 7.66
C ASP A 92 8.98 2.78 8.19
N SER A 93 9.31 3.76 7.35
CA SER A 93 10.13 4.92 7.75
C SER A 93 9.50 5.78 8.85
N LYS A 94 8.18 6.00 8.81
CA LYS A 94 7.46 6.76 9.84
C LYS A 94 7.44 5.98 11.16
N MET A 95 7.21 4.68 11.07
CA MET A 95 7.23 3.79 12.24
C MET A 95 8.62 3.75 12.90
N LEU A 96 9.68 3.61 12.10
CA LEU A 96 11.07 3.66 12.58
C LEU A 96 11.43 5.00 13.20
N GLN A 97 10.93 6.12 12.65
CA GLN A 97 11.12 7.44 13.24
C GLN A 97 10.48 7.53 14.63
N ILE A 98 9.22 7.12 14.77
CA ILE A 98 8.50 7.11 16.06
C ILE A 98 9.23 6.24 17.09
N ALA A 99 9.67 5.05 16.68
CA ALA A 99 10.46 4.17 17.54
C ALA A 99 11.76 4.84 18.00
N GLY A 100 12.50 5.45 17.08
CA GLY A 100 13.73 6.18 17.40
C GLY A 100 13.52 7.37 18.34
N ASP A 101 12.47 8.16 18.10
CA ASP A 101 12.15 9.33 18.91
C ASP A 101 11.71 8.91 20.31
N ALA A 102 10.88 7.88 20.43
CA ALA A 102 10.46 7.32 21.71
C ALA A 102 11.64 6.74 22.51
N ALA A 103 12.56 6.02 21.85
CA ALA A 103 13.78 5.50 22.49
C ALA A 103 14.62 6.62 23.10
N THR A 104 14.77 7.76 22.41
CA THR A 104 15.51 8.90 22.98
C THR A 104 14.72 9.66 24.05
N CYS A 105 13.40 9.81 23.88
CA CYS A 105 12.52 10.52 24.79
C CYS A 105 12.56 9.90 26.20
N VAL A 106 12.41 8.58 26.28
CA VAL A 106 12.36 7.83 27.54
C VAL A 106 13.66 7.95 28.35
N PHE A 107 14.80 8.10 27.69
CA PHE A 107 16.11 8.26 28.32
C PHE A 107 16.58 9.72 28.40
N THR A 108 15.67 10.69 28.25
CA THR A 108 16.00 12.12 28.36
C THR A 108 15.17 12.77 29.44
N TYR A 109 15.71 12.81 30.66
CA TYR A 109 15.05 13.45 31.80
C TYR A 109 16.03 13.82 32.92
N ASP A 110 15.63 14.74 33.77
CA ASP A 110 16.37 15.20 34.94
C ASP A 110 15.76 14.69 36.26
N TYR A 111 16.56 14.59 37.32
CA TYR A 111 16.14 14.09 38.62
C TYR A 111 14.98 14.88 39.28
N VAL A 112 14.75 16.14 38.89
CA VAL A 112 13.72 17.02 39.45
C VAL A 112 12.40 16.87 38.70
N ASN A 113 12.43 16.94 37.37
CA ASN A 113 11.28 16.98 36.47
C ASN A 113 10.98 15.66 35.79
N TYR A 114 11.63 14.56 36.20
CA TYR A 114 11.51 13.25 35.56
C TYR A 114 10.05 12.82 35.30
N ARG A 115 9.13 13.09 36.24
CA ARG A 115 7.71 12.73 36.07
C ARG A 115 7.10 13.42 34.86
N LYS A 116 7.31 14.73 34.75
CA LYS A 116 6.77 15.55 33.66
C LYS A 116 7.40 15.19 32.32
N GLN A 117 8.71 14.98 32.30
CA GLN A 117 9.45 14.63 31.08
C GLN A 117 9.10 13.23 30.59
N LEU A 118 9.01 12.24 31.47
CA LEU A 118 8.58 10.89 31.11
C LEU A 118 7.12 10.87 30.63
N SER A 119 6.20 11.54 31.33
CA SER A 119 4.80 11.64 30.88
C SER A 119 4.65 12.33 29.53
N ALA A 120 5.59 13.18 29.11
CA ALA A 120 5.57 13.75 27.76
C ALA A 120 5.83 12.70 26.66
N CYS A 121 6.42 11.55 27.01
CA CYS A 121 6.66 10.44 26.09
C CYS A 121 5.45 9.49 25.98
N GLU A 122 4.47 9.57 26.89
CA GLU A 122 3.27 8.70 26.94
C GLU A 122 2.52 8.59 25.59
N PRO A 123 2.34 9.66 24.79
CA PRO A 123 1.64 9.57 23.51
C PRO A 123 2.25 8.61 22.48
N ASN A 124 3.54 8.26 22.63
CA ASN A 124 4.22 7.30 21.75
C ASN A 124 3.84 5.84 22.05
N PHE A 125 3.17 5.60 23.18
CA PHE A 125 2.84 4.27 23.68
C PHE A 125 1.35 3.97 23.55
N THR A 126 1.05 2.68 23.47
CA THR A 126 -0.30 2.19 23.76
C THR A 126 -0.55 2.31 25.27
N VAL A 127 -1.81 2.43 25.69
CA VAL A 127 -2.17 2.49 27.12
C VAL A 127 -1.55 1.33 27.91
N ASN A 128 -1.66 0.11 27.39
CA ASN A 128 -1.08 -1.08 28.02
C ASN A 128 0.46 -1.09 27.98
N GLY A 129 1.05 -0.65 26.87
CA GLY A 129 2.51 -0.54 26.73
C GLY A 129 3.11 0.47 27.69
N TRP A 130 2.45 1.62 27.90
CA TRP A 130 2.88 2.63 28.86
C TRP A 130 2.83 2.12 30.29
N MET A 131 1.74 1.48 30.71
CA MET A 131 1.64 0.90 32.06
C MET A 131 2.73 -0.14 32.33
N ARG A 132 3.02 -1.01 31.35
CA ARG A 132 4.11 -1.98 31.43
C ARG A 132 5.46 -1.29 31.55
N PHE A 133 5.73 -0.32 30.68
CA PHE A 133 6.96 0.46 30.71
C PHE A 133 7.17 1.14 32.07
N VAL A 134 6.15 1.81 32.63
CA VAL A 134 6.25 2.47 33.94
C VAL A 134 6.53 1.44 35.06
N THR A 135 5.89 0.27 35.00
CA THR A 135 6.13 -0.81 35.97
C THR A 135 7.56 -1.32 35.88
N GLU A 136 8.07 -1.55 34.66
CA GLU A 136 9.44 -1.98 34.42
C GLU A 136 10.45 -0.91 34.85
N LEU A 137 10.18 0.37 34.57
CA LEU A 137 11.00 1.50 34.99
C LEU A 137 11.08 1.62 36.52
N ASP A 138 9.96 1.44 37.23
CA ASP A 138 9.93 1.49 38.69
C ASP A 138 10.65 0.28 39.32
N SER A 139 10.53 -0.90 38.69
CA SER A 139 11.31 -2.08 39.06
C SER A 139 12.80 -1.93 38.75
N SER A 140 13.15 -1.06 37.80
CA SER A 140 14.53 -0.79 37.42
C SER A 140 15.22 0.03 38.52
N LYS A 141 16.50 -0.26 38.76
CA LYS A 141 17.32 0.56 39.66
C LYS A 141 17.71 1.92 39.05
N MET A 142 17.38 2.16 37.77
CA MET A 142 17.77 3.36 37.05
C MET A 142 17.11 4.61 37.63
N LEU A 143 15.79 4.60 37.81
CA LEU A 143 15.09 5.78 38.34
C LEU A 143 15.55 6.12 39.77
N LYS A 144 15.83 5.09 40.58
CA LYS A 144 16.40 5.26 41.93
C LYS A 144 17.79 5.89 41.87
N LEU A 145 18.67 5.39 41.00
CA LEU A 145 20.02 5.91 40.80
C LEU A 145 19.99 7.40 40.40
N VAL A 146 19.14 7.76 39.44
CA VAL A 146 19.01 9.15 38.96
C VAL A 146 18.62 10.11 40.08
N LYS A 147 17.72 9.69 40.96
CA LYS A 147 17.27 10.51 42.09
C LYS A 147 18.32 10.62 43.18
N THR A 148 18.98 9.51 43.53
CA THR A 148 19.94 9.48 44.64
C THR A 148 21.22 10.24 44.30
N GLU A 149 21.66 10.17 43.04
CA GLU A 149 22.91 10.80 42.58
C GLU A 149 22.68 12.14 41.85
N GLU A 150 21.46 12.68 41.91
CA GLU A 150 21.07 13.96 41.26
C GLU A 150 21.50 14.04 39.78
N LEU A 151 21.21 13.00 39.01
CA LEU A 151 21.67 12.86 37.63
C LEU A 151 20.70 13.48 36.63
N VAL A 152 21.25 13.90 35.50
CA VAL A 152 20.52 14.25 34.28
C VAL A 152 20.87 13.23 33.21
N LEU A 153 19.83 12.61 32.65
CA LEU A 153 19.96 11.66 31.56
C LEU A 153 19.73 12.37 30.23
N SER A 154 20.57 12.03 29.27
CA SER A 154 20.40 12.42 27.87
C SER A 154 20.71 11.23 26.99
N ALA A 155 19.93 11.04 25.93
CA ALA A 155 20.13 9.95 24.99
C ALA A 155 20.41 10.43 23.57
N THR A 156 21.21 9.67 22.84
CA THR A 156 21.48 9.88 21.43
C THR A 156 21.46 8.54 20.71
N ARG A 157 20.88 8.48 19.51
CA ARG A 157 20.90 7.27 18.69
C ARG A 157 22.33 6.97 18.23
N LEU A 158 22.76 5.72 18.37
CA LEU A 158 24.05 5.25 17.87
C LEU A 158 23.98 4.92 16.38
N ASP A 159 22.87 4.32 15.96
CA ASP A 159 22.60 3.93 14.58
C ASP A 159 21.10 4.12 14.25
N ALA A 160 20.75 3.93 12.99
CA ALA A 160 19.37 3.94 12.52
C ALA A 160 18.56 2.80 13.17
N PRO A 161 17.30 3.05 13.57
CA PRO A 161 16.35 2.00 13.94
C PRO A 161 16.20 0.94 12.84
N VAL A 162 16.18 -0.35 13.21
CA VAL A 162 16.03 -1.46 12.28
C VAL A 162 14.83 -2.31 12.64
N ILE A 163 14.07 -2.75 11.63
CA ILE A 163 12.99 -3.74 11.80
C ILE A 163 13.61 -5.12 11.84
N GLU A 164 13.51 -5.81 12.97
CA GLU A 164 13.97 -7.19 13.11
C GLU A 164 12.95 -8.19 12.56
N ASP A 165 11.66 -7.91 12.78
CA ASP A 165 10.57 -8.83 12.47
C ASP A 165 9.25 -8.06 12.31
N ARG A 166 8.30 -8.66 11.58
CA ARG A 166 6.94 -8.11 11.41
C ARG A 166 5.92 -9.24 11.32
N GLY A 167 4.80 -9.08 12.01
CA GLY A 167 3.79 -10.13 12.12
C GLY A 167 2.51 -9.66 12.79
N LEU A 168 1.46 -10.47 12.67
CA LEU A 168 0.18 -10.20 13.36
C LEU A 168 0.29 -10.70 14.80
N ILE A 169 0.05 -9.81 15.76
CA ILE A 169 -0.09 -10.15 17.18
C ILE A 169 -1.55 -9.86 17.55
N ASP A 170 -2.29 -10.89 17.94
CA ASP A 170 -3.72 -10.80 18.26
C ASP A 170 -4.57 -10.15 17.13
N GLY A 171 -4.21 -10.42 15.88
CA GLY A 171 -4.88 -9.87 14.69
C GLY A 171 -4.51 -8.42 14.36
N VAL A 172 -3.60 -7.80 15.12
CA VAL A 172 -3.09 -6.45 14.89
C VAL A 172 -1.69 -6.53 14.30
N MET A 173 -1.42 -5.75 13.24
CA MET A 173 -0.10 -5.69 12.65
C MET A 173 0.91 -5.09 13.63
N ALA A 174 2.02 -5.78 13.86
CA ALA A 174 3.07 -5.36 14.76
C ALA A 174 4.46 -5.57 14.16
N TRP A 175 5.41 -4.75 14.62
CA TRP A 175 6.81 -4.74 14.21
C TRP A 175 7.69 -4.85 15.44
N LYS A 176 8.72 -5.69 15.36
CA LYS A 176 9.82 -5.69 16.32
C LYS A 176 10.91 -4.78 15.78
N VAL A 177 11.29 -3.79 16.56
CA VAL A 177 12.26 -2.76 16.18
C VAL A 177 13.36 -2.72 17.21
N ALA A 178 14.61 -2.75 16.73
CA ALA A 178 15.79 -2.55 17.55
C ALA A 178 16.34 -1.15 17.32
N VAL A 179 16.63 -0.43 18.40
CA VAL A 179 17.23 0.91 18.37
C VAL A 179 18.43 0.95 19.32
N PRO A 180 19.66 1.02 18.78
CA PRO A 180 20.83 1.22 19.62
C PRO A 180 20.91 2.70 20.04
N VAL A 181 20.95 2.94 21.35
CA VAL A 181 21.00 4.28 21.95
C VAL A 181 22.15 4.37 22.95
N ARG A 182 22.79 5.52 22.97
CA ARG A 182 23.78 5.90 23.97
C ARG A 182 23.13 6.78 25.00
N VAL A 183 23.11 6.33 26.25
CA VAL A 183 22.58 7.09 27.38
C VAL A 183 23.74 7.67 28.18
N THR A 184 23.68 8.96 28.43
CA THR A 184 24.68 9.71 29.18
C THR A 184 24.08 10.19 30.49
N TYR A 185 24.68 9.73 31.59
CA TYR A 185 24.38 10.10 32.96
C TYR A 185 25.31 11.25 33.37
N SER A 186 24.75 12.44 33.53
CA SER A 186 25.52 13.64 33.90
C SER A 186 25.15 14.07 35.31
N GLY A 187 26.10 13.98 36.25
CA GLY A 187 25.97 14.54 37.60
C GLY A 187 26.82 15.80 37.78
N ARG A 188 26.98 16.24 39.03
CA ARG A 188 27.74 17.46 39.36
C ARG A 188 29.24 17.37 39.08
N GLN A 189 29.82 16.18 39.22
CA GLN A 189 31.27 15.95 39.09
C GLN A 189 31.62 14.84 38.10
N ASN A 190 30.68 13.91 37.87
CA ASN A 190 30.92 12.72 37.07
C ASN A 190 29.98 12.67 35.87
N LYS A 191 30.50 12.14 34.77
CA LYS A 191 29.75 11.87 33.55
C LYS A 191 30.06 10.45 33.10
N THR A 192 29.04 9.61 33.05
CA THR A 192 29.16 8.21 32.63
C THR A 192 28.26 7.98 31.42
N THR A 193 28.69 7.11 30.52
CA THR A 193 27.96 6.78 29.32
C THR A 193 27.81 5.27 29.21
N GLU A 194 26.61 4.83 28.85
CA GLU A 194 26.27 3.43 28.63
C GLU A 194 25.50 3.29 27.33
N ASP A 195 25.82 2.25 26.57
CA ASP A 195 25.14 1.94 25.33
C ASP A 195 24.07 0.86 25.60
N TYR A 196 22.87 1.10 25.08
CA TYR A 196 21.69 0.26 25.25
C TYR A 196 21.14 -0.15 23.89
N LEU A 197 20.66 -1.38 23.78
CA LEU A 197 19.81 -1.84 22.68
C LEU A 197 18.37 -1.85 23.17
N VAL A 198 17.57 -0.98 22.56
CA VAL A 198 16.15 -0.84 22.87
C VAL A 198 15.35 -1.69 21.89
N ASN A 199 14.78 -2.76 22.39
CA ASN A 199 13.90 -3.65 21.65
C ASN A 199 12.45 -3.24 21.92
N MET A 200 11.78 -2.76 20.89
CA MET A 200 10.40 -2.30 20.94
C MET A 200 9.51 -3.18 20.11
N THR A 201 8.30 -3.43 20.60
CA THR A 201 7.19 -3.88 19.76
C THR A 201 6.32 -2.67 19.45
N VAL A 202 6.23 -2.30 18.18
CA VAL A 202 5.32 -1.27 17.71
C VAL A 202 4.09 -1.95 17.15
N ALA A 203 2.90 -1.56 17.60
CA ALA A 203 1.65 -2.12 17.15
C ALA A 203 0.82 -1.05 16.43
N ARG A 204 0.06 -1.48 15.43
CA ARG A 204 -0.89 -0.62 14.73
C ARG A 204 -2.06 -0.28 15.65
N VAL A 205 -2.46 0.98 15.67
CA VAL A 205 -3.58 1.46 16.49
C VAL A 205 -4.55 2.26 15.63
N ASP A 206 -5.78 2.44 16.13
CA ASP A 206 -6.77 3.26 15.44
C ASP A 206 -6.32 4.72 15.40
N GLN A 207 -6.38 5.35 14.22
CA GLN A 207 -5.99 6.75 14.01
C GLN A 207 -6.86 7.75 14.80
N THR A 208 -8.06 7.33 15.22
CA THR A 208 -8.92 8.11 16.11
C THR A 208 -8.38 8.18 17.53
N SER A 209 -7.66 7.14 17.97
CA SER A 209 -7.03 7.06 19.30
C SER A 209 -5.63 7.66 19.33
N ASN A 210 -4.86 7.50 18.25
CA ASN A 210 -3.53 8.06 18.09
C ASN A 210 -3.33 8.48 16.63
N SER A 211 -3.08 9.78 16.39
CA SER A 211 -2.95 10.35 15.05
C SER A 211 -1.85 9.71 14.20
N ASP A 212 -0.87 9.06 14.81
CA ASP A 212 0.21 8.39 14.09
C ASP A 212 -0.16 7.02 13.54
N GLY A 213 -1.25 6.42 14.04
CA GLY A 213 -1.75 5.11 13.61
C GLY A 213 -0.86 3.94 14.04
N VAL A 214 0.22 4.19 14.78
CA VAL A 214 1.09 3.19 15.41
C VAL A 214 1.47 3.69 16.80
N ALA A 215 1.67 2.76 17.73
CA ALA A 215 2.11 3.06 19.08
C ALA A 215 2.89 1.89 19.68
N ILE A 216 3.76 2.16 20.65
CA ILE A 216 4.63 1.17 21.27
C ILE A 216 3.83 0.34 22.28
N SER A 217 3.83 -0.99 22.11
CA SER A 217 3.15 -1.94 23.00
C SER A 217 4.09 -2.60 24.01
N SER A 218 5.38 -2.64 23.72
CA SER A 218 6.43 -3.13 24.61
C SER A 218 7.73 -2.38 24.35
N PHE A 219 8.47 -2.10 25.43
CA PHE A 219 9.74 -1.38 25.40
C PHE A 219 10.69 -2.06 26.37
N ILE A 220 11.75 -2.69 25.86
CA ILE A 220 12.73 -3.41 26.68
C ILE A 220 14.11 -2.88 26.31
N ALA A 221 14.83 -2.33 27.29
CA ALA A 221 16.20 -1.88 27.12
C ALA A 221 17.19 -2.87 27.73
N THR A 222 18.21 -3.25 26.97
CA THR A 222 19.29 -4.15 27.41
C THR A 222 20.64 -3.50 27.16
N ILE A 223 21.66 -3.81 27.98
CA ILE A 223 23.00 -3.27 27.77
C ILE A 223 23.54 -3.78 26.44
N TYR A 224 23.92 -2.86 25.56
CA TYR A 224 24.48 -3.17 24.26
C TYR A 224 25.95 -3.57 24.43
N LYS A 225 26.25 -4.84 24.17
CA LYS A 225 27.62 -5.33 24.04
C LYS A 225 27.84 -5.62 22.56
N GLU A 226 28.69 -4.86 21.91
CA GLU A 226 29.15 -5.22 20.56
C GLU A 226 29.79 -6.61 20.64
N VAL A 227 29.25 -7.55 19.87
CA VAL A 227 29.90 -8.84 19.62
C VAL A 227 31.10 -8.53 18.73
N LYS A 228 32.29 -8.44 19.34
CA LYS A 228 33.56 -8.40 18.62
C LYS A 228 33.89 -9.75 18.00
#